data_AF-A0A7V8YIA6-F1
#
_entry.id   AF-A0A7V8YIA6-F1
#
_cell.length_a   1.000
_cell.length_b   1.000
_cell.length_c   1.000
_cell.angle_alpha   90.00
_cell.angle_beta   90.00
_cell.angle_gamma   90.00
#
_symmetry.space_group_name_H-M   'P 1'
#
loop_
_entity.id
_entity.type
_entity.pdbx_description
1 polymer ?
#
loop_
_entity_poly.entity_id
_entity_poly.type
_entity_poly.pdbx_seq_one_letter_code
_entity_poly.pdbx_strand_id
1 'polypeptide(L)'
;GGAARAADFNVYWGAGAKVDSVVDISNNVLVPFDTSMGGNWGILTTANASGANSFDGRADLTVTDIGCVEPLKSTLGGSRVRIPCDTLAAAPAYKLDSIATLGSIAFTSDSITYAQSTTLSPTAPQPGFLFYLPGHVFLMQMPALPTAGMVWTLRSYIGAISGGNGVGGNLGPYTFTPALRSFTAIGAQAQVTISSSIAAAAVATNDLSSVHTVPDPYYVQSKYEASTDQKVLKFVGLPQDCIIRIYSVSGVLVRVIEHHSGNYASTSLAQGSEHDWDLRNRNNQVVASGVYFWHVEAGDARKVGRFTLVNFAQ
;
A
#
# COMPACT_ATOMS: atom_id res chain seq x y z
N GLY A 1 4.13 10.41 7.88
CA GLY A 1 4.67 10.16 9.23
C GLY A 1 5.80 9.18 9.13
N GLY A 2 7.00 9.56 9.54
CA GLY A 2 8.16 8.67 9.60
C GLY A 2 8.29 8.02 10.98
N ALA A 3 9.09 6.97 11.08
CA ALA A 3 9.49 6.43 12.38
C ALA A 3 10.43 7.42 13.06
N ALA A 4 10.09 7.87 14.28
CA ALA A 4 10.92 8.76 15.08
C ALA A 4 11.10 8.20 16.48
N ARG A 5 12.28 8.43 17.06
CA ARG A 5 12.54 8.05 18.45
C ARG A 5 11.69 8.95 19.35
N ALA A 6 10.84 8.33 20.16
CA ALA A 6 10.10 9.03 21.21
C ALA A 6 11.01 9.23 22.41
N ALA A 7 11.87 10.25 22.32
CA ALA A 7 12.81 10.63 23.37
C ALA A 7 12.95 12.15 23.41
N ASP A 8 13.40 12.63 24.55
CA ASP A 8 13.92 13.96 24.72
C ASP A 8 15.45 13.92 24.59
N PHE A 9 16.04 15.00 24.10
CA PHE A 9 17.48 15.04 23.80
C PHE A 9 18.15 16.26 24.39
N ASN A 10 19.36 16.07 24.92
CA ASN A 10 20.31 17.14 25.15
C ASN A 10 21.40 17.11 24.08
N VAL A 11 21.68 18.26 23.47
CA VAL A 11 22.75 18.47 22.49
C VAL A 11 23.78 19.39 23.13
N TYR A 12 24.99 18.87 23.32
CA TYR A 12 26.10 19.60 23.94
C TYR A 12 26.99 20.16 22.84
N TRP A 13 27.18 21.47 22.82
CA TRP A 13 27.97 22.18 21.83
C TRP A 13 29.39 22.43 22.33
N GLY A 14 30.36 22.11 21.49
CA GLY A 14 31.78 22.32 21.68
C GLY A 14 32.30 23.55 20.94
N ALA A 15 33.64 23.65 20.86
CA ALA A 15 34.31 24.73 20.15
C ALA A 15 34.01 24.68 18.64
N GLY A 16 33.95 25.85 18.01
CA GLY A 16 33.77 25.97 16.55
C GLY A 16 32.42 25.47 16.05
N ALA A 17 31.36 25.56 16.86
CA ALA A 17 30.02 25.08 16.54
C ALA A 17 29.96 23.58 16.20
N LYS A 18 30.91 22.80 16.73
CA LYS A 18 30.84 21.35 16.73
C LYS A 18 29.85 20.88 17.78
N VAL A 19 29.07 19.85 17.49
CA VAL A 19 28.31 19.13 18.50
C VAL A 19 29.24 18.06 19.11
N ASP A 20 29.50 18.18 20.40
CA ASP A 20 30.38 17.26 21.14
C ASP A 20 29.66 15.94 21.45
N SER A 21 28.38 16.02 21.86
CA SER A 21 27.57 14.84 22.13
C SER A 21 26.07 15.15 22.07
N VAL A 22 25.29 14.10 21.78
CA VAL A 22 23.84 14.11 21.88
C VAL A 22 23.42 12.97 22.80
N VAL A 23 22.62 13.26 23.81
CA VAL A 23 22.16 12.29 24.81
C VAL A 23 20.64 12.20 24.74
N ASP A 24 20.10 11.00 24.52
CA ASP A 24 18.70 10.69 24.83
C ASP A 24 18.58 10.71 26.35
N ILE A 25 17.92 11.74 26.88
CA ILE A 25 17.75 11.92 28.33
C ILE A 25 16.57 11.11 28.88
N SER A 26 15.67 10.62 28.03
CA SER A 26 14.58 9.72 28.45
C SER A 26 15.12 8.36 28.86
N ASN A 27 16.15 7.88 28.18
CA ASN A 27 16.79 6.58 28.46
C ASN A 27 18.23 6.69 28.99
N ASN A 28 18.77 7.91 29.07
CA ASN A 28 20.14 8.22 29.46
C ASN A 28 21.20 7.49 28.60
N VAL A 29 21.03 7.52 27.28
CA VAL A 29 21.91 6.84 26.32
C VAL A 29 22.49 7.84 25.33
N LEU A 30 23.78 7.70 25.03
CA LEU A 30 24.44 8.48 23.98
C LEU A 30 23.84 8.14 22.61
N VAL A 31 23.48 9.16 21.85
CA VAL A 31 23.07 9.02 20.45
C VAL A 31 24.33 9.16 19.58
N PRO A 32 24.70 8.14 18.80
CA PRO A 32 25.89 8.21 17.96
C PRO A 32 25.70 9.23 16.83
N PHE A 33 26.80 9.87 16.43
CA PHE A 33 26.88 10.60 15.17
C PHE A 33 27.06 9.62 14.01
N ASP A 34 26.46 9.91 12.87
CA ASP A 34 26.75 9.23 11.60
C ASP A 34 26.59 10.23 10.44
N THR A 35 27.26 9.94 9.33
CA THR A 35 27.13 10.71 8.10
C THR A 35 25.85 10.39 7.31
N SER A 36 25.11 9.36 7.71
CA SER A 36 23.82 8.93 7.17
C SER A 36 22.73 8.95 8.23
N MET A 37 21.47 9.03 7.84
CA MET A 37 20.32 9.05 8.76
C MET A 37 19.98 7.66 9.30
N GLY A 38 19.43 7.61 10.51
CA GLY A 38 19.04 6.36 11.17
C GLY A 38 18.74 6.55 12.65
N GLY A 39 19.28 5.67 13.50
CA GLY A 39 19.20 5.80 14.96
C GLY A 39 20.18 6.84 15.55
N ASN A 40 20.64 7.78 14.75
CA ASN A 40 21.78 8.66 14.97
C ASN A 40 21.37 10.15 14.82
N TRP A 41 22.33 11.06 14.89
CA TRP A 41 22.14 12.48 14.63
C TRP A 41 23.17 13.00 13.62
N GLY A 42 22.89 14.17 13.03
CA GLY A 42 23.84 14.86 12.17
C GLY A 42 23.31 16.18 11.62
N ILE A 43 24.19 16.99 11.04
CA ILE A 43 23.90 18.34 10.56
C ILE A 43 24.15 18.42 9.05
N LEU A 44 23.21 18.99 8.33
CA LEU A 44 23.33 19.31 6.92
C LEU A 44 23.43 20.84 6.75
N THR A 45 24.37 21.28 5.93
CA THR A 45 24.71 22.67 5.68
C THR A 45 24.87 22.88 4.18
N THR A 46 24.94 24.12 3.71
CA THR A 46 25.25 24.41 2.30
C THR A 46 26.66 23.98 1.88
N ALA A 47 27.55 23.63 2.84
CA ALA A 47 28.90 23.13 2.53
C ALA A 47 28.94 21.64 2.20
N ASN A 48 27.97 20.86 2.70
CA ASN A 48 27.88 19.41 2.52
C ASN A 48 26.59 18.95 1.80
N ALA A 49 25.72 19.91 1.45
CA ALA A 49 24.64 19.77 0.47
C ALA A 49 24.99 20.55 -0.81
N SER A 50 24.67 19.98 -1.98
CA SER A 50 24.90 20.63 -3.28
C SER A 50 23.56 20.99 -3.91
N GLY A 51 23.16 22.25 -3.77
CA GLY A 51 21.84 22.72 -4.20
C GLY A 51 21.40 22.36 -5.62
N ALA A 52 22.34 22.26 -6.56
CA ALA A 52 22.06 21.88 -7.96
C ALA A 52 21.61 20.40 -8.14
N ASN A 53 21.87 19.55 -7.15
CA ASN A 53 21.54 18.12 -7.17
C ASN A 53 20.34 17.78 -6.25
N SER A 54 19.72 18.79 -5.63
CA SER A 54 18.54 18.62 -4.80
C SER A 54 17.26 18.62 -5.62
N PHE A 55 16.16 18.16 -5.02
CA PHE A 55 14.86 18.09 -5.66
C PHE A 55 14.32 19.44 -6.14
N ASP A 56 14.55 20.48 -5.36
CA ASP A 56 14.13 21.84 -5.71
C ASP A 56 15.17 22.58 -6.56
N GLY A 57 16.37 22.00 -6.76
CA GLY A 57 17.48 22.58 -7.53
C GLY A 57 18.02 23.90 -6.96
N ARG A 58 17.71 24.22 -5.71
CA ARG A 58 18.00 25.52 -5.11
C ARG A 58 19.37 25.52 -4.45
N ALA A 59 20.10 26.64 -4.57
CA ALA A 59 21.36 26.84 -3.85
C ALA A 59 21.19 26.98 -2.33
N ASP A 60 20.00 27.40 -1.90
CA ASP A 60 19.62 27.53 -0.49
C ASP A 60 19.23 26.17 0.07
N LEU A 61 19.59 25.89 1.32
CA LEU A 61 19.20 24.67 1.99
C LEU A 61 17.73 24.73 2.43
N THR A 62 16.96 23.74 2.01
CA THR A 62 15.54 23.55 2.33
C THR A 62 15.32 22.21 3.02
N VAL A 63 14.10 21.99 3.51
CA VAL A 63 13.76 20.69 4.13
C VAL A 63 13.80 19.54 3.12
N THR A 64 13.71 19.79 1.81
CA THR A 64 13.72 18.73 0.80
C THR A 64 15.10 18.15 0.55
N ASP A 65 16.17 18.89 0.86
CA ASP A 65 17.56 18.42 0.73
C ASP A 65 17.87 17.19 1.59
N ILE A 66 17.12 17.00 2.69
CA ILE A 66 17.27 15.82 3.54
C ILE A 66 16.97 14.52 2.79
N GLY A 67 16.17 14.59 1.70
CA GLY A 67 15.90 13.47 0.82
C GLY A 67 17.14 12.93 0.10
N CYS A 68 18.21 13.72 0.03
CA CYS A 68 19.47 13.35 -0.63
C CYS A 68 20.49 12.69 0.31
N VAL A 69 20.15 12.52 1.59
CA VAL A 69 20.94 11.78 2.58
C VAL A 69 20.48 10.32 2.61
N GLU A 70 21.40 9.37 2.77
CA GLU A 70 21.02 7.96 2.94
C GLU A 70 20.33 7.72 4.30
N PRO A 71 19.39 6.76 4.42
CA PRO A 71 18.90 5.87 3.37
C PRO A 71 17.79 6.48 2.50
N LEU A 72 17.37 7.72 2.75
CA LEU A 72 16.25 8.34 2.03
C LEU A 72 16.53 8.41 0.53
N LYS A 73 17.75 8.78 0.12
CA LYS A 73 18.14 8.82 -1.29
C LYS A 73 17.94 7.48 -2.01
N SER A 74 18.43 6.38 -1.46
CA SER A 74 18.31 5.05 -2.09
C SER A 74 16.89 4.46 -1.96
N THR A 75 16.25 4.61 -0.80
CA THR A 75 14.91 4.05 -0.54
C THR A 75 13.81 4.85 -1.23
N LEU A 76 14.02 6.15 -1.46
CA LEU A 76 13.13 7.11 -2.12
C LEU A 76 13.67 7.62 -3.48
N GLY A 77 14.52 6.88 -4.22
CA GLY A 77 14.89 7.08 -5.66
C GLY A 77 14.09 6.52 -6.89
N GLY A 78 13.18 5.51 -6.84
CA GLY A 78 12.38 5.00 -8.01
C GLY A 78 10.84 4.79 -7.89
N SER A 79 10.02 5.83 -7.74
CA SER A 79 8.54 5.88 -7.66
C SER A 79 8.12 7.29 -8.06
N ARG A 80 7.09 7.42 -8.89
CA ARG A 80 6.68 8.68 -9.54
C ARG A 80 6.09 9.75 -8.61
N VAL A 81 6.12 9.52 -7.29
CA VAL A 81 5.73 10.49 -6.24
C VAL A 81 6.97 11.09 -5.54
N ARG A 82 8.18 10.70 -5.97
CA ARG A 82 9.44 10.94 -5.24
C ARG A 82 9.89 12.39 -5.27
N ILE A 83 10.75 12.69 -4.29
CA ILE A 83 11.67 13.82 -4.17
C ILE A 83 12.98 13.36 -4.84
N PRO A 84 13.08 13.42 -6.17
CA PRO A 84 14.32 13.07 -6.81
C PRO A 84 15.44 14.04 -6.45
N CYS A 85 16.54 13.53 -5.92
CA CYS A 85 17.84 14.17 -6.04
C CYS A 85 18.47 13.87 -7.43
N ASP A 86 17.62 13.73 -8.46
CA ASP A 86 17.78 12.82 -9.60
C ASP A 86 18.22 13.44 -10.91
N THR A 87 18.63 14.71 -10.97
CA THR A 87 19.36 15.14 -12.18
C THR A 87 20.59 14.25 -12.39
N LEU A 88 21.04 13.51 -11.36
CA LEU A 88 22.00 12.41 -11.45
C LEU A 88 21.63 11.26 -10.47
N ALA A 89 20.99 10.18 -10.94
CA ALA A 89 20.95 8.91 -10.19
C ALA A 89 22.36 8.39 -9.79
N ALA A 90 23.41 8.93 -10.42
CA ALA A 90 24.83 8.68 -10.14
C ALA A 90 25.49 9.69 -9.15
N ALA A 91 24.80 10.75 -8.71
CA ALA A 91 25.38 11.70 -7.75
C ALA A 91 25.57 11.03 -6.38
N PRO A 92 26.68 11.31 -5.67
CA PRO A 92 26.89 10.81 -4.32
C PRO A 92 25.79 11.33 -3.38
N ALA A 93 25.42 10.53 -2.39
CA ALA A 93 24.53 10.98 -1.33
C ALA A 93 25.17 12.13 -0.53
N TYR A 94 24.36 13.08 -0.10
CA TYR A 94 24.81 14.08 0.87
C TYR A 94 25.19 13.39 2.18
N LYS A 95 26.16 14.00 2.87
CA LYS A 95 26.71 13.47 4.12
C LYS A 95 26.45 14.48 5.23
N LEU A 96 25.90 13.97 6.32
CA LEU A 96 25.75 14.75 7.55
C LEU A 96 27.13 14.98 8.18
N ASP A 97 27.25 16.11 8.88
CA ASP A 97 28.44 16.51 9.62
C ASP A 97 28.10 16.73 11.11
N SER A 98 29.13 16.73 11.94
CA SER A 98 29.07 17.07 13.36
C SER A 98 29.25 18.55 13.63
N ILE A 99 29.62 19.34 12.61
CA ILE A 99 29.92 20.77 12.72
C ILE A 99 28.84 21.60 12.01
N ALA A 100 28.25 22.55 12.72
CA ALA A 100 27.32 23.51 12.13
C ALA A 100 28.06 24.66 11.44
N THR A 101 27.57 25.06 10.27
CA THR A 101 27.96 26.29 9.60
C THR A 101 26.70 27.04 9.18
N LEU A 102 26.73 28.37 9.23
CA LEU A 102 25.60 29.17 8.75
C LEU A 102 25.68 29.24 7.23
N GLY A 103 24.70 28.64 6.59
CA GLY A 103 24.43 28.74 5.16
C GLY A 103 23.11 29.47 4.91
N SER A 104 22.86 29.72 3.63
CA SER A 104 21.55 30.18 3.18
C SER A 104 20.49 29.09 3.39
N ILE A 105 19.39 29.41 4.08
CA ILE A 105 18.24 28.50 4.24
C ILE A 105 16.92 29.12 3.74
N ALA A 106 15.96 28.28 3.36
CA ALA A 106 14.61 28.71 2.98
C ALA A 106 13.50 27.78 3.52
N PHE A 107 12.47 28.39 4.15
CA PHE A 107 11.32 27.68 4.75
C PHE A 107 10.12 27.49 3.81
N THR A 108 10.04 28.26 2.73
CA THR A 108 8.88 28.30 1.83
C THR A 108 9.24 27.82 0.43
N SER A 109 8.46 26.89 -0.10
CA SER A 109 8.08 26.90 -1.51
C SER A 109 6.67 27.49 -1.59
N ASP A 110 6.52 28.54 -2.36
CA ASP A 110 5.29 29.26 -2.67
C ASP A 110 4.54 28.67 -3.87
N SER A 111 4.86 27.44 -4.30
CA SER A 111 4.03 26.70 -5.24
C SER A 111 3.15 25.66 -4.55
N ILE A 112 1.86 25.94 -4.52
CA ILE A 112 0.76 25.00 -4.28
C ILE A 112 0.66 23.94 -5.39
N THR A 113 1.46 24.10 -6.44
CA THR A 113 1.62 23.18 -7.55
C THR A 113 2.83 22.31 -7.29
N TYR A 114 2.64 20.98 -7.41
CA TYR A 114 3.65 19.92 -7.39
C TYR A 114 4.64 20.00 -8.59
N ALA A 115 4.87 21.20 -9.12
CA ALA A 115 5.81 21.50 -10.17
C ALA A 115 7.03 22.17 -9.52
N GLN A 116 8.24 21.71 -9.87
CA GLN A 116 9.52 22.29 -9.45
C GLN A 116 9.48 23.83 -9.56
N SER A 117 9.24 24.52 -8.45
CA SER A 117 9.32 25.98 -8.40
C SER A 117 10.76 26.37 -8.13
N THR A 118 11.56 26.37 -9.19
CA THR A 118 12.94 26.87 -9.21
C THR A 118 13.01 28.41 -9.19
N THR A 119 11.87 29.11 -9.14
CA THR A 119 11.79 30.54 -9.48
C THR A 119 11.41 31.47 -8.33
N LEU A 120 11.28 30.93 -7.12
CA LEU A 120 10.77 31.71 -6.00
C LEU A 120 11.65 31.51 -4.78
N SER A 121 12.84 32.10 -4.86
CA SER A 121 13.68 32.35 -3.69
C SER A 121 12.97 33.36 -2.78
N PRO A 122 12.75 33.09 -1.48
CA PRO A 122 12.54 34.13 -0.48
C PRO A 122 13.44 35.32 -0.75
N THR A 123 12.84 36.51 -0.71
CA THR A 123 13.49 37.79 -1.02
C THR A 123 14.69 38.09 -0.11
N ALA A 124 14.87 37.33 0.97
CA ALA A 124 16.07 37.30 1.79
C ALA A 124 16.31 35.87 2.32
N PRO A 125 17.29 35.12 1.79
CA PRO A 125 17.76 33.91 2.45
C PRO A 125 18.28 34.24 3.86
N GLN A 126 17.92 33.42 4.83
CA GLN A 126 18.25 33.65 6.24
C GLN A 126 19.37 32.68 6.64
N PRO A 127 20.32 33.09 7.51
CA PRO A 127 21.40 32.22 7.93
C PRO A 127 20.88 31.07 8.78
N GLY A 128 21.36 29.86 8.50
CA GLY A 128 20.92 28.66 9.20
C GLY A 128 21.57 27.36 8.73
N PHE A 129 21.05 26.26 9.23
CA PHE A 129 21.42 24.90 8.84
C PHE A 129 20.26 23.94 9.10
N LEU A 130 20.33 22.73 8.54
CA LEU A 130 19.38 21.67 8.83
C LEU A 130 19.97 20.73 9.88
N PHE A 131 19.20 20.46 10.93
CA PHE A 131 19.61 19.57 12.01
C PHE A 131 18.73 18.34 12.06
N TYR A 132 19.36 17.17 12.00
CA TYR A 132 18.71 15.89 12.14
C TYR A 132 19.00 15.28 13.52
N LEU A 133 17.93 14.96 14.24
CA LEU A 133 17.91 14.09 15.41
C LEU A 133 17.09 12.83 15.07
N PRO A 134 17.23 11.70 15.78
CA PRO A 134 16.64 10.42 15.37
C PRO A 134 15.13 10.47 14.98
N GLY A 135 14.87 10.64 13.68
CA GLY A 135 13.53 10.79 13.08
C GLY A 135 12.89 12.18 13.16
N HIS A 136 13.63 13.20 13.58
CA HIS A 136 13.19 14.60 13.60
C HIS A 136 14.12 15.45 12.72
N VAL A 137 13.54 16.19 11.78
CA VAL A 137 14.26 17.07 10.87
C VAL A 137 13.86 18.51 11.18
N PHE A 138 14.84 19.34 11.49
CA PHE A 138 14.64 20.76 11.81
C PHE A 138 15.41 21.62 10.83
N LEU A 139 14.77 22.67 10.33
CA LEU A 139 15.48 23.76 9.65
C LEU A 139 15.68 24.88 10.66
N MET A 140 16.93 25.15 11.02
CA MET A 140 17.29 26.06 12.10
C MET A 140 17.71 27.40 11.50
N GLN A 141 16.86 28.42 11.66
CA GLN A 141 17.22 29.81 11.35
C GLN A 141 17.81 30.47 12.57
N MET A 142 19.01 31.03 12.44
CA MET A 142 19.61 31.75 13.54
C MET A 142 20.70 32.74 13.11
N PRO A 143 20.85 33.87 13.82
CA PRO A 143 21.82 34.90 13.47
C PRO A 143 23.27 34.53 13.87
N ALA A 144 23.47 33.55 14.74
CA ALA A 144 24.78 33.13 15.23
C ALA A 144 24.78 31.64 15.59
N LEU A 145 25.93 30.98 15.45
CA LEU A 145 26.10 29.59 15.83
C LEU A 145 26.22 29.41 17.35
N PRO A 146 25.88 28.23 17.88
CA PRO A 146 26.09 27.92 19.30
C PRO A 146 27.57 27.99 19.69
N THR A 147 27.83 28.47 20.91
CA THR A 147 29.18 28.54 21.48
C THR A 147 29.49 27.31 22.33
N ALA A 148 30.79 27.07 22.57
CA ALA A 148 31.23 25.97 23.43
C ALA A 148 30.60 26.06 24.83
N GLY A 149 30.10 24.93 25.33
CA GLY A 149 29.41 24.82 26.62
C GLY A 149 27.90 25.08 26.56
N MET A 150 27.35 25.51 25.43
CA MET A 150 25.90 25.58 25.28
C MET A 150 25.28 24.18 25.27
N VAL A 151 24.13 24.04 25.92
CA VAL A 151 23.31 22.83 25.87
C VAL A 151 21.95 23.20 25.31
N TRP A 152 21.56 22.54 24.23
CA TRP A 152 20.20 22.60 23.72
C TRP A 152 19.42 21.41 24.24
N THR A 153 18.18 21.65 24.67
CA THR A 153 17.27 20.60 25.12
C THR A 153 16.07 20.55 24.19
N LEU A 154 15.91 19.43 23.49
CA LEU A 154 14.69 19.11 22.76
C LEU A 154 13.77 18.31 23.68
N ARG A 155 12.59 18.88 23.96
CA ARG A 155 11.45 18.13 24.50
C ARG A 155 10.41 17.97 23.42
N SER A 156 10.07 16.72 23.11
CA SER A 156 9.03 16.45 22.12
C SER A 156 7.67 16.51 22.81
N TYR A 157 6.64 16.98 22.10
CA TYR A 157 5.24 16.84 22.51
C TYR A 157 4.44 16.44 21.27
N ILE A 158 3.31 15.74 21.46
CA ILE A 158 2.39 15.45 20.37
C ILE A 158 1.18 16.37 20.50
N GLY A 159 0.76 16.95 19.38
CA GLY A 159 -0.31 17.94 19.36
C GLY A 159 -0.22 18.81 18.11
N ALA A 160 -1.04 19.85 18.07
CA ALA A 160 -1.01 20.86 17.03
C ALA A 160 -0.64 22.21 17.64
N ILE A 161 0.19 22.99 16.94
CA ILE A 161 0.39 24.41 17.22
C ILE A 161 -0.42 25.19 16.19
N SER A 162 -1.27 26.10 16.65
CA SER A 162 -2.03 27.05 15.82
C SER A 162 -1.64 28.50 16.16
N GLY A 163 -1.95 29.44 15.26
CA GLY A 163 -1.60 30.85 15.41
C GLY A 163 -0.26 31.22 14.77
N GLY A 164 0.30 32.34 15.16
CA GLY A 164 1.54 32.91 14.61
C GLY A 164 1.29 33.95 13.52
N ASN A 165 2.38 34.57 13.06
CA ASN A 165 2.36 35.52 11.95
C ASN A 165 3.18 34.95 10.80
N GLY A 166 2.58 34.79 9.63
CA GLY A 166 3.22 34.18 8.46
C GLY A 166 2.62 34.69 7.14
N VAL A 167 2.81 33.93 6.06
CA VAL A 167 2.30 34.30 4.72
C VAL A 167 0.77 34.44 4.70
N GLY A 168 0.07 33.71 5.58
CA GLY A 168 -1.38 33.84 5.79
C GLY A 168 -1.81 35.03 6.67
N GLY A 169 -0.88 35.91 7.05
CA GLY A 169 -1.12 37.03 7.96
C GLY A 169 -0.94 36.67 9.43
N ASN A 170 -1.43 37.56 10.30
CA ASN A 170 -1.37 37.41 11.76
C ASN A 170 -2.60 36.62 12.26
N LEU A 171 -2.37 35.37 12.70
CA LEU A 171 -3.38 34.46 13.22
C LEU A 171 -3.43 34.46 14.76
N GLY A 172 -2.84 35.47 15.42
CA GLY A 172 -2.79 35.58 16.87
C GLY A 172 -1.60 34.84 17.50
N PRO A 173 -1.53 34.72 18.83
CA PRO A 173 -0.43 34.06 19.52
C PRO A 173 -0.39 32.55 19.23
N TYR A 174 0.80 31.95 19.30
CA TYR A 174 0.95 30.51 19.19
C TYR A 174 0.22 29.80 20.34
N THR A 175 -0.67 28.86 19.99
CA THR A 175 -1.42 28.04 20.93
C THR A 175 -1.12 26.57 20.69
N PHE A 176 -0.72 25.84 21.73
CA PHE A 176 -0.48 24.40 21.64
C PHE A 176 -1.70 23.62 22.14
N THR A 177 -2.22 22.73 21.30
CA THR A 177 -3.28 21.78 21.65
C THR A 177 -2.68 20.37 21.71
N PRO A 178 -2.55 19.76 22.90
CA PRO A 178 -1.94 18.43 23.03
C PRO A 178 -2.83 17.35 22.43
N ALA A 179 -2.21 16.28 21.94
CA ALA A 179 -2.87 15.05 21.53
C ALA A 179 -2.37 13.87 22.38
N LEU A 180 -3.06 12.73 22.30
CA LEU A 180 -2.58 11.49 22.92
C LEU A 180 -1.47 10.89 22.05
N ARG A 181 -0.33 10.53 22.67
CA ARG A 181 0.73 9.78 21.96
C ARG A 181 0.27 8.36 21.76
N SER A 182 0.35 7.87 20.52
CA SER A 182 0.31 6.42 20.27
C SER A 182 1.50 5.77 20.99
N PHE A 183 1.26 4.61 21.60
CA PHE A 183 2.22 3.91 22.44
C PHE A 183 3.54 3.61 21.68
N THR A 184 4.66 4.13 22.21
CA THR A 184 6.00 3.87 21.70
C THR A 184 6.89 3.40 22.85
N ALA A 185 6.88 2.10 23.14
CA ALA A 185 7.83 1.50 24.08
C ALA A 185 8.82 0.60 23.33
N ILE A 186 10.10 0.66 23.71
CA ILE A 186 11.10 -0.31 23.22
C ILE A 186 10.68 -1.70 23.72
N GLY A 187 10.52 -2.66 22.79
CA GLY A 187 10.01 -4.00 23.09
C GLY A 187 8.49 -4.16 22.99
N ALA A 188 7.76 -3.11 22.57
CA ALA A 188 6.34 -3.23 22.26
C ALA A 188 6.12 -4.24 21.12
N GLN A 189 5.46 -5.36 21.43
CA GLN A 189 5.02 -6.33 20.44
C GLN A 189 3.53 -6.10 20.18
N ALA A 190 3.20 -5.69 18.95
CA ALA A 190 1.82 -5.70 18.50
C ALA A 190 1.46 -7.14 18.11
N GLN A 191 0.81 -7.87 19.02
CA GLN A 191 0.24 -9.17 18.70
C GLN A 191 -1.09 -8.95 17.99
N VAL A 192 -1.04 -8.94 16.65
CA VAL A 192 -2.25 -8.95 15.83
C VAL A 192 -2.70 -10.39 15.70
N THR A 193 -3.66 -10.81 16.53
CA THR A 193 -4.36 -12.07 16.30
C THR A 193 -5.37 -11.86 15.18
N ILE A 194 -4.98 -12.21 13.96
CA ILE A 194 -5.91 -12.25 12.84
C ILE A 194 -6.75 -13.52 13.00
N SER A 195 -7.93 -13.38 13.58
CA SER A 195 -8.98 -14.39 13.47
C SER A 195 -9.58 -14.32 12.07
N SER A 196 -8.86 -14.83 11.07
CA SER A 196 -9.44 -15.04 9.75
C SER A 196 -10.40 -16.23 9.84
N SER A 197 -11.68 -15.96 10.04
CA SER A 197 -12.67 -16.88 9.51
C SER A 197 -12.57 -16.76 7.99
N ILE A 198 -12.13 -17.81 7.31
CA ILE A 198 -12.46 -17.98 5.90
C ILE A 198 -13.98 -18.19 5.88
N ALA A 199 -14.73 -17.09 5.97
CA ALA A 199 -16.12 -17.12 5.56
C ALA A 199 -16.04 -17.24 4.05
N ALA A 200 -16.18 -18.46 3.53
CA ALA A 200 -16.65 -18.63 2.17
C ALA A 200 -17.94 -17.80 2.12
N ALA A 201 -17.89 -16.66 1.43
CA ALA A 201 -19.09 -15.87 1.22
C ALA A 201 -20.11 -16.82 0.59
N ALA A 202 -21.28 -16.96 1.23
CA ALA A 202 -22.34 -17.76 0.66
C ALA A 202 -22.57 -17.27 -0.77
N VAL A 203 -22.50 -18.19 -1.74
CA VAL A 203 -22.71 -17.90 -3.16
C VAL A 203 -23.97 -17.07 -3.28
N ALA A 204 -23.87 -15.86 -3.81
CA ALA A 204 -25.00 -14.96 -3.96
C ALA A 204 -25.70 -15.24 -5.30
N THR A 205 -26.97 -14.89 -5.44
CA THR A 205 -27.77 -15.23 -6.64
C THR A 205 -27.17 -14.66 -7.94
N ASN A 206 -26.44 -13.54 -7.86
CA ASN A 206 -25.72 -12.93 -8.99
C ASN A 206 -24.56 -13.80 -9.50
N ASP A 207 -23.95 -14.63 -8.65
CA ASP A 207 -22.84 -15.51 -9.02
C ASP A 207 -23.30 -16.69 -9.92
N LEU A 208 -24.60 -17.02 -9.92
CA LEU A 208 -25.16 -18.05 -10.80
C LEU A 208 -25.50 -17.53 -12.20
N SER A 209 -25.37 -16.22 -12.48
CA SER A 209 -25.80 -15.61 -13.75
C SER A 209 -25.13 -16.23 -14.98
N SER A 210 -23.87 -16.68 -14.85
CA SER A 210 -23.08 -17.33 -15.90
C SER A 210 -23.43 -18.81 -16.12
N VAL A 211 -24.16 -19.48 -15.22
CA VAL A 211 -24.44 -20.92 -15.34
C VAL A 211 -25.32 -21.21 -16.56
N HIS A 212 -24.84 -22.04 -17.48
CA HIS A 212 -25.63 -22.54 -18.62
C HIS A 212 -25.13 -23.89 -19.11
N THR A 213 -25.92 -24.54 -19.97
CA THR A 213 -25.56 -25.82 -20.59
C THR A 213 -24.94 -25.61 -21.96
N VAL A 214 -23.91 -26.40 -22.28
CA VAL A 214 -23.24 -26.42 -23.57
C VAL A 214 -23.13 -27.86 -24.07
N PRO A 215 -23.59 -28.18 -25.29
CA PRO A 215 -24.35 -27.34 -26.21
C PRO A 215 -25.84 -27.22 -25.82
N ASP A 216 -26.45 -26.05 -26.06
CA ASP A 216 -27.90 -25.86 -26.02
C ASP A 216 -28.37 -25.13 -27.31
N PRO A 217 -29.13 -25.78 -28.21
CA PRO A 217 -29.64 -27.15 -28.13
C PRO A 217 -28.54 -28.21 -28.32
N TYR A 218 -28.69 -29.37 -27.67
CA TYR A 218 -27.85 -30.54 -27.96
C TYR A 218 -28.37 -31.25 -29.22
N TYR A 219 -27.60 -31.16 -30.31
CA TYR A 219 -27.84 -31.90 -31.55
C TYR A 219 -26.81 -33.01 -31.69
N VAL A 220 -27.24 -34.27 -31.66
CA VAL A 220 -26.59 -35.50 -32.18
C VAL A 220 -25.10 -35.73 -31.85
N GLN A 221 -24.22 -34.83 -32.27
CA GLN A 221 -22.77 -34.81 -32.07
C GLN A 221 -22.35 -33.45 -31.51
N SER A 222 -21.71 -33.45 -30.34
CA SER A 222 -20.97 -32.32 -29.81
C SER A 222 -19.51 -32.43 -30.22
N LYS A 223 -18.79 -31.30 -30.38
CA LYS A 223 -17.33 -31.31 -30.56
C LYS A 223 -16.58 -31.87 -29.34
N TYR A 224 -17.28 -32.09 -28.23
CA TYR A 224 -16.73 -32.69 -27.01
C TYR A 224 -16.79 -34.23 -27.01
N GLU A 225 -17.46 -34.87 -27.97
CA GLU A 225 -17.54 -36.34 -28.01
C GLU A 225 -16.30 -36.96 -28.65
N ALA A 226 -15.69 -37.93 -27.97
CA ALA A 226 -14.59 -38.73 -28.51
C ALA A 226 -15.09 -39.90 -29.39
N SER A 227 -16.35 -40.33 -29.25
CA SER A 227 -16.98 -41.38 -30.06
C SER A 227 -18.51 -41.19 -30.12
N THR A 228 -19.20 -41.85 -31.05
CA THR A 228 -20.67 -41.80 -31.18
C THR A 228 -21.45 -42.37 -29.98
N ASP A 229 -20.77 -43.14 -29.13
CA ASP A 229 -21.37 -43.80 -27.95
C ASP A 229 -21.22 -42.98 -26.67
N GLN A 230 -20.33 -41.98 -26.69
CA GLN A 230 -20.21 -41.00 -25.61
C GLN A 230 -21.03 -39.78 -26.00
N LYS A 231 -21.92 -39.37 -25.10
CA LYS A 231 -22.72 -38.15 -25.21
C LYS A 231 -22.45 -37.34 -23.95
N VAL A 232 -22.10 -36.07 -24.10
CA VAL A 232 -21.63 -35.18 -23.05
C VAL A 232 -22.34 -33.85 -23.20
N LEU A 233 -23.23 -33.56 -22.26
CA LEU A 233 -23.75 -32.23 -22.01
C LEU A 233 -22.97 -31.60 -20.88
N LYS A 234 -22.42 -30.42 -21.07
CA LYS A 234 -21.64 -29.72 -20.04
C LYS A 234 -22.46 -28.66 -19.35
N PHE A 235 -22.37 -28.58 -18.03
CA PHE A 235 -22.76 -27.40 -17.26
C PHE A 235 -21.51 -26.55 -17.05
N VAL A 236 -21.55 -25.27 -17.44
CA VAL A 236 -20.40 -24.35 -17.31
C VAL A 236 -20.78 -23.15 -16.44
N GLY A 237 -19.79 -22.49 -15.84
CA GLY A 237 -20.01 -21.34 -14.95
C GLY A 237 -20.48 -21.73 -13.55
N LEU A 238 -20.23 -22.96 -13.12
CA LEU A 238 -20.67 -23.46 -11.82
C LEU A 238 -19.86 -22.85 -10.65
N PRO A 239 -20.48 -22.66 -9.48
CA PRO A 239 -19.76 -22.40 -8.22
C PRO A 239 -18.88 -23.59 -7.81
N GLN A 240 -17.97 -23.34 -6.86
CA GLN A 240 -17.03 -24.36 -6.36
C GLN A 240 -17.75 -25.63 -5.88
N ASP A 241 -18.83 -25.48 -5.11
CA ASP A 241 -19.65 -26.59 -4.61
C ASP A 241 -21.13 -26.31 -4.91
N CYS A 242 -21.80 -27.23 -5.61
CA CYS A 242 -23.21 -27.11 -5.91
C CYS A 242 -23.90 -28.46 -6.22
N ILE A 243 -25.23 -28.46 -6.16
CA ILE A 243 -26.07 -29.60 -6.56
C ILE A 243 -26.83 -29.22 -7.82
N ILE A 244 -26.69 -30.01 -8.87
CA ILE A 244 -27.43 -29.88 -10.13
C ILE A 244 -28.53 -30.95 -10.15
N ARG A 245 -29.78 -30.52 -10.29
CA ARG A 245 -30.93 -31.43 -10.44
C ARG A 245 -31.54 -31.26 -11.82
N ILE A 246 -31.74 -32.37 -12.51
CA ILE A 246 -32.28 -32.40 -13.87
C ILE A 246 -33.67 -33.00 -13.82
N TYR A 247 -34.64 -32.32 -14.43
CA TYR A 247 -36.05 -32.70 -14.46
C TYR A 247 -36.55 -32.80 -15.90
N SER A 248 -37.46 -33.74 -16.15
CA SER A 248 -38.24 -33.76 -17.37
C SER A 248 -39.25 -32.61 -17.40
N VAL A 249 -39.85 -32.35 -18.57
CA VAL A 249 -40.99 -31.42 -18.70
C VAL A 249 -42.18 -31.77 -17.80
N SER A 250 -42.35 -33.05 -17.44
CA SER A 250 -43.37 -33.53 -16.52
C SER A 250 -43.00 -33.36 -15.03
N GLY A 251 -41.85 -32.76 -14.72
CA GLY A 251 -41.38 -32.55 -13.35
C GLY A 251 -40.75 -33.78 -12.69
N VAL A 252 -40.49 -34.85 -13.45
CA VAL A 252 -39.85 -36.06 -12.93
C VAL A 252 -38.36 -35.83 -12.80
N LEU A 253 -37.79 -36.11 -11.62
CA LEU A 253 -36.36 -36.06 -11.37
C LEU A 253 -35.62 -37.14 -12.18
N VAL A 254 -34.79 -36.69 -13.12
CA VAL A 254 -34.00 -37.53 -14.02
C VAL A 254 -32.67 -37.92 -13.38
N ARG A 255 -31.96 -36.93 -12.82
CA ARG A 255 -30.65 -37.11 -12.17
C ARG A 255 -30.37 -36.00 -11.16
N VAL A 256 -29.60 -36.35 -10.14
CA VAL A 256 -28.95 -35.42 -9.21
C VAL A 256 -27.45 -35.59 -9.40
N ILE A 257 -26.74 -34.47 -9.49
CA ILE A 257 -25.30 -34.41 -9.66
C ILE A 257 -24.76 -33.54 -8.53
N GLU A 258 -23.85 -34.11 -7.74
CA GLU A 258 -23.07 -33.36 -6.76
C GLU A 258 -21.78 -32.88 -7.43
N HIS A 259 -21.59 -31.56 -7.48
CA HIS A 259 -20.43 -30.94 -8.08
C HIS A 259 -19.52 -30.39 -6.99
N HIS A 260 -18.25 -30.78 -7.05
CA HIS A 260 -17.14 -30.21 -6.28
C HIS A 260 -16.00 -29.89 -7.25
N SER A 261 -15.56 -28.63 -7.30
CA SER A 261 -14.56 -28.14 -8.25
C SER A 261 -13.21 -28.86 -8.18
N GLY A 262 -12.85 -29.42 -7.03
CA GLY A 262 -11.63 -30.20 -6.85
C GLY A 262 -11.51 -31.41 -7.81
N ASN A 263 -12.65 -31.90 -8.32
CA ASN A 263 -12.73 -33.00 -9.27
C ASN A 263 -12.94 -32.55 -10.73
N TYR A 264 -13.21 -31.26 -10.94
CA TYR A 264 -13.57 -30.69 -12.23
C TYR A 264 -12.90 -29.33 -12.41
N ALA A 265 -11.73 -29.33 -13.07
CA ALA A 265 -10.94 -28.13 -13.27
C ALA A 265 -11.60 -27.20 -14.29
N SER A 266 -11.74 -25.92 -13.93
CA SER A 266 -12.07 -24.87 -14.89
C SER A 266 -10.92 -24.68 -15.88
N THR A 267 -11.23 -24.46 -17.14
CA THR A 267 -10.23 -24.05 -18.15
C THR A 267 -9.73 -22.61 -17.96
N SER A 268 -10.33 -21.84 -17.03
CA SER A 268 -9.93 -20.46 -16.73
C SER A 268 -10.40 -20.00 -15.35
N LEU A 269 -9.50 -19.42 -14.55
CA LEU A 269 -9.81 -18.88 -13.21
C LEU A 269 -10.96 -17.86 -13.17
N ALA A 270 -11.34 -17.29 -14.33
CA ALA A 270 -12.41 -16.30 -14.46
C ALA A 270 -13.79 -16.89 -14.87
N GLN A 271 -13.88 -18.18 -15.21
CA GLN A 271 -15.05 -18.74 -15.91
C GLN A 271 -15.93 -19.70 -15.08
N GLY A 272 -15.63 -19.89 -13.78
CA GLY A 272 -16.33 -20.88 -12.94
C GLY A 272 -15.96 -22.32 -13.32
N SER A 273 -16.41 -23.30 -12.52
CA SER A 273 -16.14 -24.72 -12.80
C SER A 273 -17.10 -25.29 -13.85
N GLU A 274 -16.75 -26.46 -14.39
CA GLU A 274 -17.52 -27.16 -15.42
C GLU A 274 -17.91 -28.56 -14.92
N HIS A 275 -18.99 -29.16 -15.44
CA HIS A 275 -19.34 -30.55 -15.14
C HIS A 275 -19.94 -31.26 -16.36
N ASP A 276 -19.38 -32.40 -16.69
CA ASP A 276 -19.79 -33.22 -17.83
C ASP A 276 -20.89 -34.22 -17.41
N TRP A 277 -22.04 -34.17 -18.07
CA TRP A 277 -23.14 -35.12 -17.87
C TRP A 277 -23.29 -36.05 -19.09
N ASP A 278 -23.26 -37.34 -18.80
CA ASP A 278 -23.35 -38.47 -19.75
C ASP A 278 -24.74 -38.68 -20.41
N LEU A 279 -25.70 -37.76 -20.20
CA LEU A 279 -27.09 -37.89 -20.63
C LEU A 279 -27.82 -39.15 -20.11
N ARG A 280 -27.42 -39.69 -18.96
CA ARG A 280 -28.09 -40.86 -18.35
C ARG A 280 -28.88 -40.46 -17.11
N ASN A 281 -30.01 -41.13 -16.92
CA ASN A 281 -30.83 -41.01 -15.72
C ASN A 281 -30.21 -41.79 -14.53
N ARG A 282 -30.85 -41.69 -13.36
CA ARG A 282 -30.46 -42.43 -12.13
C ARG A 282 -30.40 -43.97 -12.27
N ASN A 283 -31.09 -44.54 -13.26
CA ASN A 283 -31.08 -45.97 -13.57
C ASN A 283 -30.04 -46.32 -14.65
N ASN A 284 -29.12 -45.39 -14.95
CA ASN A 284 -28.09 -45.52 -15.98
C ASN A 284 -28.63 -45.68 -17.42
N GLN A 285 -29.89 -45.30 -17.67
CA GLN A 285 -30.50 -45.33 -19.00
C GLN A 285 -30.33 -43.98 -19.69
N VAL A 286 -30.03 -44.00 -20.99
CA VAL A 286 -29.95 -42.79 -21.82
C VAL A 286 -31.31 -42.12 -21.85
N VAL A 287 -31.34 -40.81 -21.64
CA VAL A 287 -32.59 -40.04 -21.61
C VAL A 287 -33.12 -39.80 -23.04
N ALA A 288 -34.44 -39.72 -23.19
CA ALA A 288 -35.10 -39.51 -24.48
C ALA A 288 -34.94 -38.06 -24.98
N SER A 289 -35.16 -37.83 -26.27
CA SER A 289 -35.28 -36.48 -26.84
C SER A 289 -36.41 -35.70 -26.18
N GLY A 290 -36.17 -34.43 -25.89
CA GLY A 290 -37.17 -33.58 -25.27
C GLY A 290 -36.56 -32.34 -24.61
N VAL A 291 -37.44 -31.55 -23.98
CA VAL A 291 -37.06 -30.41 -23.17
C VAL A 291 -36.89 -30.86 -21.73
N TYR A 292 -35.77 -30.43 -21.13
CA TYR A 292 -35.43 -30.69 -19.75
C TYR A 292 -35.18 -29.38 -19.03
N PHE A 293 -35.44 -29.39 -17.72
CA PHE A 293 -35.13 -28.29 -16.82
C PHE A 293 -34.00 -28.70 -15.91
N TRP A 294 -33.13 -27.76 -15.59
CA TRP A 294 -32.10 -27.96 -14.59
C TRP A 294 -32.25 -26.92 -13.49
N HIS A 295 -31.91 -27.33 -12.27
CA HIS A 295 -31.93 -26.51 -11.09
C HIS A 295 -30.58 -26.65 -10.37
N VAL A 296 -29.84 -25.54 -10.29
CA VAL A 296 -28.58 -25.46 -9.56
C VAL A 296 -28.82 -24.81 -8.21
N GLU A 297 -28.31 -25.48 -7.17
CA GLU A 297 -28.36 -25.06 -5.77
C GLU A 297 -26.93 -24.97 -5.23
N ALA A 298 -26.54 -23.78 -4.75
CA ALA A 298 -25.26 -23.52 -4.11
C ALA A 298 -25.48 -22.61 -2.90
N GLY A 299 -25.40 -23.15 -1.67
CA GLY A 299 -25.77 -22.41 -0.46
C GLY A 299 -27.24 -21.95 -0.52
N ASP A 300 -27.48 -20.64 -0.45
CA ASP A 300 -28.81 -20.02 -0.59
C ASP A 300 -29.15 -19.61 -2.03
N ALA A 301 -28.18 -19.64 -2.95
CA ALA A 301 -28.41 -19.29 -4.34
C ALA A 301 -29.08 -20.44 -5.10
N ARG A 302 -30.10 -20.10 -5.89
CA ARG A 302 -30.87 -21.03 -6.72
C ARG A 302 -30.97 -20.46 -8.13
N LYS A 303 -30.73 -21.29 -9.15
CA LYS A 303 -30.98 -20.95 -10.55
C LYS A 303 -31.65 -22.09 -11.29
N VAL A 304 -32.64 -21.75 -12.09
CA VAL A 304 -33.31 -22.67 -13.00
C VAL A 304 -32.97 -22.28 -14.43
N GLY A 305 -32.72 -23.28 -15.26
CA GLY A 305 -32.65 -23.11 -16.70
C GLY A 305 -33.26 -24.30 -17.43
N ARG A 306 -33.18 -24.26 -18.75
CA ARG A 306 -33.68 -25.32 -19.64
C ARG A 306 -32.62 -25.66 -20.67
N PHE A 307 -32.71 -26.86 -21.22
CA PHE A 307 -32.03 -27.24 -22.45
C PHE A 307 -32.92 -28.16 -23.27
N THR A 308 -32.65 -28.20 -24.57
CA THR A 308 -33.32 -29.13 -25.48
C THR A 308 -32.36 -30.22 -25.90
N LEU A 309 -32.77 -31.47 -25.73
CA LEU A 309 -32.05 -32.63 -26.23
C LEU A 309 -32.74 -33.20 -27.46
N VAL A 310 -32.00 -33.33 -28.56
CA VAL A 310 -32.46 -34.02 -29.77
C VAL A 310 -31.59 -35.24 -30.03
N ASN A 311 -32.11 -36.40 -29.67
CA ASN A 311 -31.58 -37.72 -30.03
C ASN A 311 -32.38 -38.26 -31.23
N PHE A 312 -31.71 -38.60 -32.34
CA PHE A 312 -32.40 -39.35 -33.40
C PHE A 312 -32.48 -40.82 -32.98
N ALA A 313 -33.65 -41.43 -33.18
CA ALA A 313 -33.76 -42.87 -33.12
C ALA A 313 -32.85 -43.45 -34.21
N GLN A 314 -31.97 -44.37 -33.81
CA GLN A 314 -31.29 -45.26 -34.73
C GLN A 314 -32.16 -46.50 -34.93
#